data_AF-B4JI42-F1
#
_entry.id   AF-B4JI42-F1
#
_cell.length_a   1.000
_cell.length_b   1.000
_cell.length_c   1.000
_cell.angle_alpha   90.00
_cell.angle_beta   90.00
_cell.angle_gamma   90.00
#
_symmetry.space_group_name_H-M   'P 1'
#
loop_
_entity.id
_entity.type
_entity.pdbx_description
1 polymer ?
#
loop_
_entity_poly.entity_id
_entity_poly.type
_entity_poly.pdbx_seq_one_letter_code
_entity_poly.pdbx_strand_id
1 'polypeptide(L)'
;MDDEENSTENNLDLKNDLIFVDNVLRSLKVQADADAHVLLLKEAYALAIDKLVKARRFADVKNKSLIDVEDLRVADVEKVKMLPTGGESDLEYNAHLKQLLSKMSKNNETKINDCESP
;
A
#
# COMPACT_ATOMS: atom_id res chain seq x y z
N MET A 1 21.14 22.99 -26.14
CA MET A 1 20.38 23.26 -24.91
C MET A 1 19.71 21.96 -24.58
N ASP A 2 20.53 21.12 -23.95
CA ASP A 2 20.25 20.18 -22.87
C ASP A 2 18.87 19.52 -22.84
N ASP A 3 18.92 18.22 -23.12
CA ASP A 3 17.88 17.24 -22.92
C ASP A 3 17.43 17.24 -21.45
N GLU A 4 16.24 17.77 -21.19
CA GLU A 4 15.55 17.65 -19.90
C GLU A 4 14.89 16.26 -19.85
N GLU A 5 15.71 15.21 -19.75
CA GLU A 5 15.23 13.84 -19.58
C GLU A 5 14.98 13.56 -18.09
N ASN A 6 13.72 13.79 -17.72
CA ASN A 6 12.95 13.12 -16.68
C ASN A 6 13.58 11.83 -16.12
N SER A 7 14.04 11.86 -14.87
CA SER A 7 13.58 10.93 -13.83
C SER A 7 14.21 11.28 -12.49
N THR A 8 13.36 11.49 -11.49
CA THR A 8 13.73 11.21 -10.11
C THR A 8 14.18 9.76 -10.05
N GLU A 9 15.48 9.51 -10.23
CA GLU A 9 16.12 8.24 -9.87
C GLU A 9 15.97 8.12 -8.36
N ASN A 10 14.82 7.56 -7.94
CA ASN A 10 14.66 7.00 -6.62
C ASN A 10 15.86 6.08 -6.42
N ASN A 11 16.61 6.31 -5.35
CA ASN A 11 17.86 5.66 -5.00
C ASN A 11 17.59 4.18 -4.64
N LEU A 12 17.10 3.41 -5.62
CA LEU A 12 16.65 2.03 -5.51
C LEU A 12 17.88 1.15 -5.72
N ASP A 13 18.18 0.31 -4.73
CA ASP A 13 19.33 -0.59 -4.78
C ASP A 13 18.96 -1.86 -5.56
N LEU A 14 18.78 -1.68 -6.87
CA LEU A 14 18.33 -2.72 -7.80
C LEU A 14 19.13 -4.03 -7.66
N LYS A 15 20.42 -3.93 -7.33
CA LYS A 15 21.28 -5.09 -7.14
C LYS A 15 20.84 -5.91 -5.92
N ASN A 16 20.66 -5.27 -4.78
CA ASN A 16 20.23 -5.96 -3.57
C ASN A 16 18.77 -6.43 -3.68
N ASP A 17 17.93 -5.68 -4.38
CA ASP A 17 16.53 -6.06 -4.57
C ASP A 17 16.36 -7.26 -5.52
N LEU A 18 17.19 -7.37 -6.56
CA LEU A 18 17.24 -8.58 -7.39
C LEU A 18 17.75 -9.80 -6.61
N ILE A 19 18.72 -9.61 -5.70
CA ILE A 19 19.18 -10.68 -4.79
C ILE A 19 18.04 -11.12 -3.86
N PHE A 20 17.23 -10.19 -3.36
CA PHE A 20 16.04 -10.52 -2.59
C PHE A 20 15.06 -11.39 -3.40
N VAL A 21 14.76 -11.00 -4.64
CA VAL A 21 13.88 -11.79 -5.53
C VAL A 21 14.43 -13.20 -5.76
N ASP A 22 15.72 -13.35 -6.05
CA ASP A 22 16.36 -14.66 -6.24
C ASP A 22 16.26 -15.54 -4.97
N ASN A 23 16.48 -14.96 -3.79
CA ASN A 23 16.35 -15.69 -2.53
C ASN A 23 14.90 -16.16 -2.28
N VAL A 24 13.90 -15.33 -2.61
CA VAL A 24 12.48 -15.72 -2.52
C VAL A 24 12.18 -16.87 -3.47
N LEU A 25 12.59 -16.78 -4.74
CA LEU A 25 12.38 -17.84 -5.73
C LEU A 25 13.04 -19.17 -5.30
N ARG A 26 14.26 -19.10 -4.77
CA ARG A 26 14.98 -20.26 -4.23
C ARG A 26 14.26 -20.89 -3.05
N SER A 27 13.73 -20.07 -2.12
CA SER A 27 12.97 -20.58 -0.97
C SER A 27 11.72 -21.35 -1.39
N LEU A 28 11.13 -20.95 -2.52
CA LEU A 28 9.96 -21.58 -3.12
C LEU A 28 10.31 -22.71 -4.10
N LYS A 29 11.61 -22.99 -4.31
CA LYS A 29 12.12 -23.96 -5.30
C LYS A 29 11.64 -23.69 -6.73
N VAL A 30 11.46 -22.42 -7.08
CA VAL A 30 11.04 -21.97 -8.42
C VAL A 30 12.27 -21.49 -9.18
N GLN A 31 12.37 -21.89 -10.45
CA GLN A 31 13.32 -21.30 -11.39
C GLN A 31 12.59 -20.24 -12.22
N ALA A 32 13.24 -19.10 -12.42
CA ALA A 32 12.74 -18.02 -13.26
C ALA A 32 13.88 -17.52 -14.15
N ASP A 33 13.55 -17.05 -15.36
CA ASP A 33 14.51 -16.39 -16.23
C ASP A 33 14.75 -14.94 -15.79
N ALA A 34 15.73 -14.27 -16.41
CA ALA A 34 16.10 -12.91 -16.04
C ALA A 34 14.93 -11.91 -16.19
N ASP A 35 14.09 -12.07 -17.22
CA ASP A 35 12.97 -11.18 -17.47
C ASP A 35 11.90 -11.31 -16.38
N ALA A 36 11.64 -12.53 -15.90
CA ALA A 36 10.75 -12.79 -14.78
C ALA A 36 11.25 -12.15 -13.47
N HIS A 37 12.56 -12.12 -13.22
CA HIS A 37 13.11 -11.42 -12.04
C HIS A 37 12.84 -9.92 -12.10
N VAL A 38 13.10 -9.30 -13.26
CA VAL A 38 12.86 -7.87 -13.47
C VAL A 38 11.38 -7.54 -13.37
N LEU A 39 10.51 -8.39 -13.93
CA LEU A 39 9.06 -8.20 -13.85
C LEU A 39 8.57 -8.30 -12.40
N LEU A 40 9.01 -9.30 -11.63
CA LEU A 40 8.65 -9.43 -10.21
C LEU A 40 9.05 -8.20 -9.41
N LEU A 41 10.24 -7.67 -9.64
CA LEU A 41 10.72 -6.47 -8.97
C LEU A 41 9.87 -5.24 -9.33
N LYS A 42 9.58 -5.07 -10.62
CA LYS A 42 8.72 -3.97 -11.11
C LYS A 42 7.32 -4.02 -10.51
N GLU A 43 6.71 -5.20 -10.45
CA GLU A 43 5.40 -5.40 -9.83
C GLU A 43 5.43 -5.10 -8.33
N ALA A 44 6.47 -5.57 -7.62
CA ALA A 44 6.63 -5.28 -6.20
C ALA A 44 6.72 -3.77 -5.92
N TYR A 45 7.48 -3.04 -6.74
CA TYR A 45 7.57 -1.58 -6.65
C TYR A 45 6.25 -0.88 -6.96
N ALA A 46 5.57 -1.28 -8.03
CA ALA A 46 4.27 -0.71 -8.39
C ALA A 46 3.25 -0.87 -7.25
N LEU A 47 3.20 -2.07 -6.64
CA LEU A 47 2.31 -2.35 -5.51
C LEU A 47 2.68 -1.56 -4.25
N ALA A 48 3.97 -1.43 -3.95
CA ALA A 48 4.44 -0.65 -2.80
C ALA A 48 4.09 0.84 -2.96
N ILE A 49 4.30 1.40 -4.16
CA ILE A 49 3.98 2.80 -4.48
C ILE A 49 2.47 3.03 -4.37
N ASP A 50 1.64 2.18 -4.99
CA ASP A 50 0.17 2.31 -4.90
C ASP A 50 -0.32 2.29 -3.44
N LYS A 51 0.23 1.37 -2.63
CA LYS A 51 -0.09 1.27 -1.21
C LYS A 51 0.31 2.52 -0.42
N LEU A 52 1.50 3.07 -0.69
CA LEU A 52 1.98 4.29 -0.04
C LEU A 52 1.14 5.52 -0.43
N VAL A 53 0.73 5.62 -1.69
CA VAL A 53 -0.16 6.69 -2.17
C VAL A 53 -1.51 6.64 -1.45
N LYS A 54 -2.10 5.46 -1.31
CA LYS A 54 -3.35 5.28 -0.55
C LYS A 54 -3.17 5.63 0.92
N ALA A 55 -2.13 5.12 1.56
CA ALA A 55 -1.83 5.41 2.95
C ALA A 55 -1.59 6.92 3.20
N ARG A 56 -0.93 7.62 2.26
CA ARG A 56 -0.76 9.07 2.31
C ARG A 56 -2.10 9.80 2.36
N ARG A 57 -3.06 9.41 1.52
CA ARG A 57 -4.42 10.00 1.54
C ARG A 57 -5.10 9.83 2.89
N PHE A 58 -4.97 8.65 3.52
CA PHE A 58 -5.50 8.42 4.86
C PHE A 58 -4.81 9.27 5.93
N ALA A 59 -3.49 9.43 5.84
CA ALA A 59 -2.74 10.32 6.71
C ALA A 59 -3.18 11.79 6.53
N ASP A 60 -3.42 12.24 5.29
CA ASP A 60 -3.92 13.57 4.96
C ASP A 60 -5.30 13.84 5.59
N VAL A 61 -6.23 12.89 5.49
CA VAL A 61 -7.57 13.00 6.11
C VAL A 61 -7.50 13.16 7.63
N LYS A 62 -6.45 12.61 8.25
CA LYS A 62 -6.18 12.73 9.69
C LYS A 62 -5.24 13.89 10.04
N ASN A 63 -4.86 14.73 9.07
CA ASN A 63 -3.89 15.81 9.21
C ASN A 63 -2.54 15.37 9.80
N LYS A 64 -2.09 14.14 9.50
CA LYS A 64 -0.79 13.63 9.94
C LYS A 64 0.30 14.05 8.95
N SER A 65 1.47 14.45 9.44
CA SER A 65 2.63 14.68 8.57
C SER A 65 3.30 13.37 8.13
N LEU A 66 3.21 12.32 8.96
CA LEU A 66 3.82 11.01 8.74
C LEU A 66 2.77 9.94 8.44
N ILE A 67 3.14 8.97 7.60
CA ILE A 67 2.37 7.74 7.37
C ILE A 67 2.71 6.77 8.50
N ASP A 68 1.71 6.24 9.20
CA ASP A 68 1.89 5.18 10.19
C ASP A 68 1.31 3.83 9.73
N VAL A 69 1.47 2.81 10.59
CA VAL A 69 1.01 1.45 10.31
C VAL A 69 -0.50 1.38 10.13
N GLU A 70 -1.29 2.21 10.82
CA GLU A 70 -2.74 2.22 10.66
C GLU A 70 -3.12 2.73 9.29
N ASP A 71 -2.46 3.77 8.79
CA ASP A 71 -2.74 4.30 7.45
C ASP A 71 -2.38 3.27 6.35
N LEU A 72 -1.32 2.46 6.54
CA LEU A 72 -0.99 1.33 5.67
C LEU A 72 -1.99 0.17 5.74
N ARG A 73 -2.53 -0.13 6.93
CA ARG A 73 -3.55 -1.19 7.11
C ARG A 73 -4.85 -0.84 6.41
N VAL A 74 -5.27 0.43 6.48
CA VAL A 74 -6.49 0.86 5.78
C VAL A 74 -6.31 0.89 4.26
N ALA A 75 -5.11 1.20 3.77
CA ALA A 75 -4.79 1.12 2.35
C ALA A 75 -5.01 -0.28 1.74
N ASP A 76 -4.88 -1.36 2.53
CA ASP A 76 -5.17 -2.73 2.07
C ASP A 76 -6.69 -3.04 1.99
N VAL A 77 -7.52 -2.33 2.75
CA VAL A 77 -8.98 -2.58 2.83
C VAL A 77 -9.70 -2.11 1.56
N GLU A 78 -9.13 -1.17 0.81
CA GLU A 78 -9.71 -0.66 -0.45
C GLU A 78 -9.66 -1.66 -1.63
N LYS A 79 -9.15 -2.90 -1.45
CA LYS A 79 -9.42 -3.97 -2.45
C LYS A 79 -10.90 -4.40 -2.47
N VAL A 80 -11.73 -3.97 -1.51
CA VAL A 80 -13.18 -4.21 -1.53
C VAL A 80 -13.89 -3.03 -2.19
N LYS A 81 -14.18 -3.22 -3.49
CA LYS A 81 -14.98 -2.35 -4.38
C LYS A 81 -14.30 -1.03 -4.75
N MET A 82 -13.49 -1.09 -5.82
CA MET A 82 -13.44 0.04 -6.75
C MET A 82 -14.87 0.33 -7.23
N LEU A 83 -15.45 1.43 -6.76
CA LEU A 83 -16.50 2.10 -7.51
C LEU A 83 -15.84 2.89 -8.65
N PRO A 84 -16.53 3.06 -9.78
CA PRO A 84 -15.93 3.59 -11.00
C PRO A 84 -15.43 5.01 -10.76
N THR A 85 -14.22 5.29 -11.25
CA THR A 85 -13.69 6.64 -11.39
C THR A 85 -14.66 7.49 -12.21
N GLY A 86 -15.46 8.30 -11.51
CA GLY A 86 -16.47 9.15 -12.13
C GLY A 86 -17.04 10.16 -11.15
N GLY A 87 -16.30 11.24 -10.87
CA GLY A 87 -16.88 12.53 -10.48
C GLY A 87 -17.62 12.64 -9.14
N GLU A 88 -17.45 11.72 -8.20
CA GLU A 88 -18.02 11.88 -6.86
C GLU A 88 -17.13 12.82 -6.03
N SER A 89 -17.72 13.91 -5.55
CA SER A 89 -17.04 15.01 -4.87
C SER A 89 -16.16 14.52 -3.71
N ASP A 90 -15.02 15.17 -3.48
CA ASP A 90 -14.09 14.89 -2.38
C ASP A 90 -14.80 14.76 -1.01
N LEU A 91 -15.99 15.33 -0.86
CA LEU A 91 -16.81 15.26 0.33
C LEU A 91 -17.42 13.86 0.58
N GLU A 92 -17.87 13.16 -0.46
CA GLU A 92 -18.48 11.83 -0.34
C GLU A 92 -17.45 10.74 -0.08
N TYR A 93 -16.29 10.84 -0.74
CA TYR A 93 -15.14 9.96 -0.45
C TYR A 93 -14.69 10.12 1.00
N ASN A 94 -14.54 11.37 1.48
CA ASN A 94 -14.17 11.64 2.87
C ASN A 94 -15.23 11.15 3.88
N ALA A 95 -16.52 11.22 3.55
CA ALA A 95 -17.58 10.66 4.38
C ALA A 95 -17.50 9.12 4.45
N HIS A 96 -17.22 8.46 3.32
CA HIS A 96 -17.05 7.01 3.25
C HIS A 96 -15.84 6.56 4.09
N LEU A 97 -14.70 7.26 3.96
CA LEU A 97 -13.51 6.96 4.75
C LEU A 97 -13.76 7.12 6.25
N LYS A 98 -14.45 8.18 6.68
CA LYS A 98 -14.83 8.37 8.09
C LYS A 98 -15.73 7.24 8.59
N GLN A 99 -16.65 6.75 7.77
CA GLN A 99 -17.51 5.62 8.13
C GLN A 99 -16.71 4.32 8.26
N LEU A 100 -15.74 4.08 7.37
CA LEU A 100 -14.86 2.91 7.41
C LEU A 100 -13.97 2.93 8.67
N LEU A 101 -13.34 4.07 8.95
CA LEU A 101 -12.52 4.27 10.16
C LEU A 101 -13.35 4.06 11.44
N SER A 102 -14.59 4.55 11.48
CA SER A 102 -15.49 4.33 12.62
C SER A 102 -15.84 2.85 12.82
N LYS A 103 -16.08 2.10 11.73
CA LYS A 103 -16.37 0.65 11.81
C LYS A 103 -15.16 -0.14 12.31
N MET A 104 -13.95 0.22 11.88
CA MET A 104 -12.73 -0.45 12.33
C MET A 104 -12.41 -0.17 13.81
N SER A 105 -12.65 1.07 14.27
CA SER A 105 -12.51 1.40 15.71
C SER A 105 -13.43 0.55 16.58
N LYS A 106 -14.69 0.36 16.17
CA LYS A 106 -15.67 -0.44 16.91
C LYS A 106 -15.31 -1.93 16.98
N ASN A 107 -14.78 -2.48 15.90
CA ASN A 107 -14.39 -3.89 15.85
C ASN A 107 -13.19 -4.23 16.74
N ASN A 108 -12.33 -3.24 17.02
CA ASN A 108 -11.20 -3.41 17.93
C ASN A 108 -11.64 -3.35 19.41
N GLU A 109 -12.70 -2.62 19.75
CA GLU A 109 -13.25 -2.60 21.12
C GLU A 109 -13.96 -3.91 21.47
N THR A 110 -14.68 -4.53 20.52
CA THR A 110 -15.38 -5.81 20.77
C THR A 110 -14.42 -6.97 21.04
N LYS A 111 -13.25 -6.99 20.40
CA LYS A 111 -12.27 -8.09 20.59
C LYS A 111 -11.54 -8.06 21.92
N ILE A 112 -11.50 -6.93 22.62
CA ILE A 112 -10.81 -6.83 23.92
C ILE A 112 -11.74 -7.31 25.05
N ASN A 113 -13.06 -7.15 24.89
CA ASN A 113 -14.04 -7.52 25.90
C ASN A 113 -14.38 -9.03 25.92
N ASP A 114 -14.03 -9.78 24.88
CA ASP A 114 -14.25 -11.23 24.81
C ASP A 114 -13.09 -12.06 25.44
N CYS A 115 -12.05 -11.40 25.97
CA CYS A 115 -10.93 -12.06 26.68
C CYS A 115 -10.98 -11.92 28.21
N GLU A 116 -11.97 -11.21 28.77
CA GLU A 116 -12.20 -11.15 30.21
C GLU A 116 -13.54 -11.80 30.57
N SER A 117 -13.54 -13.13 30.69
CA SER A 117 -14.48 -13.84 31.54
C SER A 117 -13.79 -15.09 32.10
N PRO A 118 -13.68 -15.24 33.43
CA PRO A 118 -13.05 -16.39 34.09
C PRO A 118 -13.86 -17.68 33.97
#